data_AF-A0A5N9AFP0-F1
#
_entry.id   AF-A0A5N9AFP0-F1
#
_cell.length_a   1.000
_cell.length_b   1.000
_cell.length_c   1.000
_cell.angle_alpha   90.00
_cell.angle_beta   90.00
_cell.angle_gamma   90.00
#
_symmetry.space_group_name_H-M   'P 1'
#
loop_
_entity.id
_entity.type
_entity.pdbx_description
1 polymer ?
#
loop_
_entity_poly.entity_id
_entity_poly.type
_entity_poly.pdbx_seq_one_letter_code
_entity_poly.pdbx_strand_id
1 'polypeptide(L)'
;MPDKILIKVTKHDTKRAESDPSKSPLVRAISRALKTSIDDVEVNREKVYIWNEWDSPEYIFSLDDKAKSFNTSWELKEDYPETLEFNITRRK
;
A
#
# COMPACT_ATOMS: atom_id res chain seq x y z
N MET A 1 -5.44 10.63 18.74
CA MET A 1 -4.17 10.63 17.99
C MET A 1 -4.44 10.08 16.61
N PRO A 2 -3.80 10.57 15.53
CA PRO A 2 -3.92 9.92 14.24
C PRO A 2 -3.31 8.51 14.32
N ASP A 3 -4.07 7.49 13.90
CA ASP A 3 -3.55 6.12 13.85
C ASP A 3 -2.52 6.05 12.72
N LYS A 4 -1.25 6.03 13.10
CA LYS A 4 -0.13 5.80 12.19
C LYS A 4 0.17 4.31 12.15
N ILE A 5 0.20 3.76 10.95
CA ILE A 5 0.48 2.34 10.72
C ILE A 5 1.74 2.24 9.87
N LEU A 6 2.72 1.47 10.36
CA LEU A 6 3.95 1.19 9.64
C LEU A 6 3.70 0.06 8.64
N ILE A 7 3.92 0.36 7.37
CA ILE A 7 3.81 -0.58 6.25
C ILE A 7 5.22 -0.98 5.82
N LYS A 8 5.44 -2.29 5.67
CA LYS A 8 6.68 -2.85 5.17
C LYS A 8 6.44 -3.50 3.81
N VAL A 9 7.05 -2.96 2.76
CA VAL A 9 7.10 -3.61 1.44
C VAL A 9 8.39 -4.39 1.36
N THR A 10 8.28 -5.68 1.06
CA THR A 10 9.42 -6.58 0.91
C THR A 10 9.75 -6.80 -0.55
N LYS A 11 10.96 -7.28 -0.84
CA LYS A 11 11.34 -7.73 -2.19
C LYS A 11 10.42 -8.84 -2.73
N HIS A 12 9.73 -9.57 -1.85
CA HIS A 12 8.72 -10.56 -2.26
C HIS A 12 7.49 -9.87 -2.86
N ASP A 13 7.03 -8.76 -2.25
CA ASP A 13 5.88 -8.01 -2.72
C ASP A 13 6.14 -7.38 -4.10
N THR A 14 7.37 -6.89 -4.33
CA THR A 14 7.77 -6.33 -5.64
C THR A 14 7.84 -7.40 -6.72
N LYS A 15 8.51 -8.54 -6.46
CA LYS A 15 8.57 -9.66 -7.41
C LYS A 15 7.20 -10.23 -7.77
N ARG A 16 6.29 -10.31 -6.79
CA ARG A 16 4.91 -10.73 -7.03
C ARG A 16 4.17 -9.75 -7.92
N ALA A 17 4.34 -8.44 -7.71
CA ALA A 17 3.71 -7.43 -8.54
C ALA A 17 4.30 -7.39 -9.97
N GLU A 18 5.58 -7.70 -10.15
CA GLU A 18 6.19 -7.89 -11.47
C GLU A 18 5.55 -9.07 -12.22
N SER A 19 5.21 -10.15 -11.52
CA SER A 19 4.57 -11.34 -12.10
C SER A 19 3.06 -11.21 -12.28
N ASP A 20 2.41 -10.42 -11.43
CA ASP A 20 0.98 -10.15 -11.40
C ASP A 20 0.75 -8.66 -11.08
N PRO A 21 0.72 -7.81 -12.13
CA PRO A 21 0.65 -6.36 -12.00
C PRO A 21 -0.76 -5.85 -11.65
N SER A 22 -1.74 -6.76 -11.51
CA SER A 22 -3.10 -6.38 -11.10
C SER A 22 -3.14 -5.68 -9.73
N LYS A 23 -2.14 -5.95 -8.87
CA LYS A 23 -2.00 -5.36 -7.53
C LYS A 23 -0.57 -4.92 -7.28
N SER A 24 -0.39 -3.64 -6.98
CA SER A 24 0.92 -3.06 -6.69
C SER A 24 1.55 -3.63 -5.42
N PRO A 25 2.88 -3.53 -5.24
CA PRO A 25 3.55 -4.02 -4.03
C PRO A 25 3.03 -3.33 -2.77
N LEU A 26 2.64 -2.06 -2.89
CA LEU A 26 2.11 -1.27 -1.79
C LEU A 26 0.74 -1.78 -1.34
N VAL A 27 -0.15 -2.12 -2.28
CA VAL A 27 -1.46 -2.73 -2.01
C VAL A 27 -1.29 -4.05 -1.25
N ARG A 28 -0.37 -4.93 -1.71
CA ARG A 28 -0.04 -6.21 -1.06
C ARG A 28 0.45 -6.01 0.37
N ALA A 29 1.37 -5.08 0.58
CA ALA A 29 1.92 -4.79 1.90
C ALA A 29 0.88 -4.20 2.86
N ILE A 30 -0.02 -3.35 2.38
CA ILE A 30 -1.12 -2.76 3.16
C ILE A 30 -2.12 -3.84 3.57
N SER A 31 -2.59 -4.66 2.63
CA SER A 31 -3.51 -5.78 2.90
C SER A 31 -2.94 -6.67 4.01
N ARG A 32 -1.65 -7.02 3.93
CA ARG A 32 -0.96 -7.79 4.96
C ARG A 32 -0.90 -7.08 6.31
N ALA A 33 -0.55 -5.80 6.34
CA ALA A 33 -0.42 -5.04 7.58
C ALA A 33 -1.77 -4.84 8.30
N LEU A 34 -2.85 -4.63 7.53
CA LEU A 34 -4.20 -4.41 8.05
C LEU A 34 -5.01 -5.70 8.22
N LYS A 35 -4.46 -6.85 7.80
CA LYS A 35 -5.15 -8.16 7.81
C LYS A 35 -6.50 -8.12 7.08
N THR A 36 -6.53 -7.44 5.94
CA THR A 36 -7.73 -7.32 5.07
C THR A 36 -7.48 -7.98 3.71
N SER A 37 -8.54 -8.24 2.94
CA SER A 37 -8.41 -8.75 1.58
C SER A 37 -7.62 -7.78 0.71
N ILE A 38 -6.83 -8.32 -0.22
CA ILE A 38 -6.13 -7.49 -1.21
C ILE A 38 -7.08 -6.81 -2.18
N ASP A 39 -8.28 -7.35 -2.35
CA ASP A 39 -9.32 -6.80 -3.22
C ASP A 39 -10.04 -5.61 -2.60
N ASP A 40 -10.05 -5.55 -1.27
CA ASP A 40 -10.65 -4.44 -0.52
C ASP A 40 -9.72 -3.24 -0.39
N VAL A 41 -8.46 -3.36 -0.85
CA VAL A 41 -7.45 -2.30 -0.76
C VAL A 41 -7.30 -1.59 -2.10
N GLU A 42 -7.65 -0.31 -2.13
CA GLU A 42 -7.38 0.57 -3.24
C GLU A 42 -6.34 1.62 -2.85
N VAL A 43 -5.29 1.76 -3.67
CA VAL A 43 -4.27 2.79 -3.48
C VAL A 43 -4.31 3.75 -4.67
N ASN A 44 -4.66 5.00 -4.39
CA ASN A 44 -4.52 6.11 -5.34
C ASN A 44 -3.22 6.89 -5.03
N ARG A 45 -2.88 7.91 -5.83
CA ARG A 45 -1.62 8.67 -5.74
C ARG A 45 -1.24 9.12 -4.33
N GLU A 46 -2.23 9.47 -3.51
CA GLU A 46 -1.99 10.04 -2.17
C GLU A 46 -2.71 9.31 -1.02
N LYS A 47 -3.64 8.42 -1.36
CA LYS A 47 -4.58 7.87 -0.39
C LYS A 47 -4.73 6.37 -0.56
N VAL A 48 -5.03 5.72 0.56
CA VAL A 48 -5.42 4.32 0.64
C VAL A 48 -6.85 4.27 1.09
N TYR A 49 -7.68 3.52 0.37
CA TYR A 49 -9.06 3.23 0.73
C TYR A 49 -9.16 1.75 1.06
N ILE A 50 -9.81 1.45 2.18
CA ILE A 50 -10.20 0.10 2.56
C ILE A 50 -11.71 0.04 2.39
N TRP A 51 -12.16 -0.71 1.40
CA TRP A 51 -13.57 -0.89 1.07
C TRP A 51 -14.19 -1.97 1.95
N ASN A 52 -15.46 -1.81 2.28
CA ASN A 52 -16.25 -2.87 2.91
C ASN A 52 -17.10 -3.61 1.87
N GLU A 53 -17.84 -4.62 2.35
CA GLU A 53 -18.75 -5.44 1.53
C GLU A 53 -19.90 -4.68 0.86
N TRP A 54 -20.12 -3.41 1.22
CA TRP A 54 -21.17 -2.53 0.68
C TRP A 54 -20.64 -1.53 -0.34
N ASP A 55 -19.44 -1.77 -0.89
CA ASP A 55 -18.75 -0.85 -1.81
C ASP A 55 -18.67 0.58 -1.24
N SER A 56 -18.40 0.68 0.07
CA SER A 56 -18.19 1.95 0.76
C SER A 56 -16.81 1.97 1.45
N PRO A 57 -16.08 3.10 1.40
CA PRO A 57 -14.77 3.19 2.04
C PRO A 57 -14.93 3.22 3.58
N GLU A 58 -14.59 2.11 4.24
CA GLU A 58 -14.61 1.98 5.71
C GLU A 58 -13.46 2.76 6.35
N TYR A 59 -12.28 2.74 5.71
CA TYR A 59 -11.10 3.44 6.18
C TYR A 59 -10.41 4.20 5.06
N ILE A 60 -9.99 5.43 5.36
CA ILE A 60 -9.19 6.26 4.45
C ILE A 60 -7.88 6.65 5.15
N PHE A 61 -6.76 6.26 4.54
CA PHE A 61 -5.43 6.63 5.02
C PHE A 61 -4.75 7.58 4.04
N SER A 62 -3.93 8.49 4.57
CA SER A 62 -3.01 9.31 3.80
C SER A 62 -1.64 8.62 3.72
N LEU A 63 -1.03 8.61 2.55
CA LEU A 63 0.34 8.14 2.33
C LEU A 63 1.35 9.19 2.77
N ASP A 64 2.47 8.77 3.37
CA ASP A 64 3.65 9.65 3.50
C ASP A 64 4.35 9.87 2.15
N ASP A 65 5.26 10.85 2.09
CA ASP A 65 5.90 11.22 0.82
C ASP A 65 6.76 10.09 0.24
N LYS A 66 7.36 9.24 1.09
CA LYS A 66 8.12 8.07 0.63
C LYS A 66 7.20 7.05 -0.05
N ALA A 67 6.03 6.79 0.53
CA ALA A 67 5.03 5.89 -0.04
C ALA A 67 4.45 6.43 -1.34
N LYS A 68 4.19 7.76 -1.43
CA LYS A 68 3.74 8.40 -2.69
C LYS A 68 4.78 8.24 -3.81
N SER A 69 6.05 8.55 -3.51
CA SER A 69 7.14 8.39 -4.47
C SER A 69 7.30 6.93 -4.89
N PHE A 70 7.25 6.00 -3.94
CA PHE A 70 7.30 4.57 -4.23
C PHE A 70 6.13 4.14 -5.13
N ASN A 71 4.89 4.46 -4.77
CA ASN A 71 3.69 4.08 -5.54
C ASN A 71 3.74 4.56 -7.00
N THR A 72 4.40 5.69 -7.25
CA THR A 72 4.49 6.30 -8.59
C THR A 72 5.65 5.75 -9.42
N SER A 73 6.70 5.21 -8.79
CA SER A 73 7.96 4.88 -9.46
C SER A 73 8.40 3.43 -9.27
N TRP A 74 7.57 2.58 -8.65
CA TRP A 74 8.00 1.23 -8.33
C TRP A 74 8.19 0.33 -9.59
N GLU A 75 7.63 0.71 -10.72
CA GLU A 75 7.86 -0.03 -11.98
C GLU A 75 9.16 0.37 -12.66
N LEU A 76 9.79 1.47 -12.24
CA LEU A 76 10.94 2.08 -12.91
C LEU A 76 12.27 1.79 -12.21
N LYS A 77 12.29 1.19 -11.01
CA LYS A 77 13.56 0.86 -10.34
C LYS A 77 13.98 -0.56 -10.65
N GLU A 78 15.22 -0.69 -11.10
CA GLU A 78 15.86 -1.99 -11.38
C GLU A 78 16.32 -2.71 -10.11
N ASP A 79 16.58 -1.97 -9.01
CA ASP A 79 17.06 -2.58 -7.78
C ASP A 79 16.29 -2.07 -6.55
N TYR A 80 15.59 -3.01 -5.90
CA TYR A 80 14.86 -2.78 -4.66
C TYR A 80 15.66 -3.25 -3.46
N PRO A 81 15.77 -2.43 -2.40
CA PRO A 81 16.29 -2.92 -1.13
C PRO A 81 15.39 -4.05 -0.59
N GLU A 82 15.94 -4.91 0.26
CA GLU A 82 15.22 -6.09 0.77
C GLU A 82 13.88 -5.75 1.42
N THR A 83 13.82 -4.60 2.09
CA THR A 83 12.60 -4.06 2.69
C THR A 83 12.59 -2.53 2.63
N LEU A 84 11.42 -1.97 2.32
CA LEU A 84 11.09 -0.56 2.40
C LEU A 84 10.01 -0.35 3.46
N GLU A 85 10.17 0.69 4.28
CA GLU A 85 9.21 1.03 5.33
C GLU A 85 8.64 2.43 5.09
N PHE A 86 7.32 2.54 5.24
CA PHE A 86 6.59 3.79 5.11
C PHE A 86 5.43 3.84 6.10
N ASN A 87 4.96 5.04 6.41
CA ASN A 87 3.81 5.25 7.28
C ASN A 87 2.57 5.61 6.47
N ILE A 88 1.44 5.02 6.86
CA ILE A 88 0.12 5.50 6.46
C ILE A 88 -0.59 6.07 7.69
N THR A 89 -1.36 7.14 7.49
CA THR A 89 -2.03 7.85 8.59
C THR A 89 -3.52 7.87 8.38
N ARG A 90 -4.30 7.30 9.31
CA ARG A 90 -5.76 7.29 9.24
C ARG A 90 -6.30 8.72 9.35
N ARG A 91 -7.14 9.15 8.41
CA ARG A 91 -7.94 10.37 8.59
C ARG A 91 -9.17 10.05 9.45
N LYS A 92 -9.45 10.93 10.42
CA LYS A 92 -10.72 10.95 11.15
C LYS A 92 -11.81 11.52 10.28
#